data_AF-A0A9P7S401-F1
#
_entry.id   AF-A0A9P7S401-F1
#
_cell.length_a   1.000
_cell.length_b   1.000
_cell.length_c   1.000
_cell.angle_alpha   90.00
_cell.angle_beta   90.00
_cell.angle_gamma   90.00
#
_symmetry.space_group_name_H-M   'P 1'
#
loop_
_entity.id
_entity.type
_entity.pdbx_description
1 polymer ?
#
loop_
_entity_poly.entity_id
_entity_poly.type
_entity_poly.pdbx_seq_one_letter_code
_entity_poly.pdbx_strand_id
1 'polypeptide(L)'
;MTCKKKLTDFQECSRITQQTSLLQRIRKYQDSLLIHIPALRPLIEAEPPECTSLETMNLFLPSSLNKRSHTLIPTELIQLEDCLRFAQAHESLSQLRAQLRSRSVVYKNTSRLQPSQGMYTKMNTLQDKIEARITMIAATYRAARAALVKTRKQGEWMNSLKELQDTDIRGISERVLKEKEKEDWRLAQERSGLGADAIDEVLNERNVPTIPFNPILSLGQSKQVLSWIWYTRLTMVGGERVADGASFKEIQDSLRSEWCKARAHAHRPREELRLVEEEMRRSIEYCYYVASWWERQIGRRDVSPFLQEGLTAYAKEHAHVERNRGRHWAQLWHPIRERAKVILSHLSDPRHNATLPSMSPLEVEVEMDEDKGREESDDDGN
;
A
#
# COMPACT_ATOMS: atom_id res chain seq x y z
N MET A 1 16.04 -13.41 22.24
CA MET A 1 15.19 -14.38 22.98
C MET A 1 13.74 -13.93 22.87
N THR A 2 13.00 -14.42 21.88
CA THR A 2 11.59 -14.06 21.70
C THR A 2 10.76 -14.74 22.78
N CYS A 3 10.23 -13.94 23.72
CA CYS A 3 9.29 -14.38 24.73
C CYS A 3 8.06 -14.96 24.02
N LYS A 4 7.96 -16.30 23.95
CA LYS A 4 6.74 -16.97 23.48
C LYS A 4 5.63 -16.55 24.42
N LYS A 5 4.74 -15.66 23.95
CA LYS A 5 3.51 -15.31 24.68
C LYS A 5 2.83 -16.62 25.08
N LYS A 6 2.62 -16.84 26.37
CA LYS A 6 1.92 -18.03 26.87
C LYS A 6 0.54 -18.04 26.20
N LEU A 7 0.24 -19.13 25.48
CA LEU A 7 -1.08 -19.30 24.86
C LEU A 7 -2.12 -19.39 25.99
N THR A 8 -3.33 -18.93 25.73
CA THR A 8 -4.43 -19.18 26.67
C THR A 8 -4.80 -20.66 26.66
N ASP A 9 -5.27 -21.21 27.78
CA ASP A 9 -5.66 -22.63 27.89
C ASP A 9 -6.65 -23.05 26.77
N PHE A 10 -7.54 -22.13 26.37
CA PHE A 10 -8.43 -22.33 25.24
C PHE A 10 -7.69 -22.49 23.90
N GLN A 11 -6.68 -21.66 23.64
CA GLN A 11 -5.85 -21.76 22.44
C GLN A 11 -5.03 -23.06 22.44
N GLU A 12 -4.55 -23.51 23.59
CA GLU A 12 -3.83 -24.78 23.71
C GLU A 12 -4.73 -25.99 23.44
N CYS A 13 -5.91 -26.04 24.06
CA CYS A 13 -6.92 -27.07 23.79
C CYS A 13 -7.35 -27.08 22.32
N SER A 14 -7.54 -25.89 21.71
CA SER A 14 -7.88 -25.77 20.29
C SER A 14 -6.75 -26.31 19.40
N ARG A 15 -5.50 -25.99 19.72
CA ARG A 15 -4.32 -26.49 19.00
C ARG A 15 -4.21 -28.01 19.07
N ILE A 16 -4.42 -28.60 20.25
CA ILE A 16 -4.42 -30.06 20.44
C ILE A 16 -5.54 -30.70 19.61
N THR A 17 -6.74 -30.11 19.63
CA THR A 17 -7.88 -30.60 18.83
C THR A 17 -7.59 -30.54 17.32
N GLN A 18 -6.95 -29.48 16.85
CA GLN A 18 -6.52 -29.37 15.45
C GLN A 18 -5.47 -30.42 15.11
N GLN A 19 -4.49 -30.64 15.98
CA GLN A 19 -3.44 -31.65 15.81
C GLN A 19 -4.00 -33.07 15.72
N THR A 20 -4.93 -33.45 16.60
CA THR A 20 -5.56 -34.77 16.54
C THR A 20 -6.41 -34.94 15.28
N SER A 21 -7.14 -33.90 14.87
CA SER A 21 -7.92 -33.94 13.62
C SER A 21 -7.02 -34.08 12.37
N LEU A 22 -5.87 -33.42 12.36
CA LEU A 22 -4.88 -33.50 11.27
C LEU A 22 -4.29 -34.91 11.19
N LEU A 23 -3.88 -35.47 12.33
CA LEU A 23 -3.39 -36.85 12.42
C LEU A 23 -4.39 -37.86 11.84
N GLN A 24 -5.66 -37.74 12.20
CA GLN A 24 -6.70 -38.62 11.67
C GLN A 24 -6.85 -38.50 10.15
N ARG A 25 -6.74 -37.28 9.60
CA ARG A 25 -6.77 -37.06 8.16
C ARG A 25 -5.55 -37.65 7.46
N ILE A 26 -4.35 -37.51 8.04
CA ILE A 26 -3.12 -38.08 7.50
C ILE A 26 -3.21 -39.61 7.47
N ARG A 27 -3.66 -40.24 8.55
CA ARG A 27 -3.84 -41.70 8.59
C ARG A 27 -4.83 -42.20 7.54
N LYS A 28 -6.00 -41.55 7.43
CA LYS A 28 -6.99 -41.87 6.39
C LYS A 28 -6.41 -41.73 4.97
N TYR A 29 -5.58 -40.72 4.76
CA TYR A 29 -4.89 -40.53 3.50
C TYR A 29 -3.85 -41.62 3.24
N GLN A 30 -3.05 -42.01 4.24
CA GLN A 30 -2.09 -43.12 4.14
C GLN A 30 -2.80 -44.45 3.86
N ASP A 31 -3.92 -44.72 4.52
CA ASP A 31 -4.73 -45.91 4.26
C ASP A 31 -5.22 -45.93 2.80
N SER A 32 -5.67 -44.78 2.29
CA SER A 32 -6.09 -44.63 0.89
C SER A 32 -4.93 -44.79 -0.09
N LEU A 33 -3.75 -44.26 0.26
CA LEU A 33 -2.53 -44.43 -0.54
C LEU A 33 -2.13 -45.90 -0.65
N LEU A 34 -2.22 -46.67 0.43
CA LEU A 34 -1.83 -48.08 0.43
C LEU A 34 -2.73 -48.95 -0.46
N ILE A 35 -3.99 -48.55 -0.68
CA ILE A 35 -4.89 -49.20 -1.63
C ILE A 35 -4.37 -49.00 -3.06
N HIS A 36 -3.89 -47.80 -3.39
CA HIS A 36 -3.41 -47.46 -4.73
C HIS A 36 -1.94 -47.84 -4.99
N ILE A 37 -1.09 -47.80 -3.96
CA ILE A 37 0.35 -48.11 -4.03
C ILE A 37 0.75 -48.97 -2.83
N PRO A 38 0.50 -50.29 -2.87
CA PRO A 38 0.86 -51.21 -1.78
C PRO A 38 2.37 -51.24 -1.49
N ALA A 39 3.20 -50.93 -2.49
CA ALA A 39 4.66 -50.94 -2.40
C ALA A 39 5.23 -49.87 -1.44
N LEU A 40 4.43 -48.89 -0.99
CA LEU A 40 4.85 -47.87 -0.03
C LEU A 40 4.73 -48.30 1.43
N ARG A 41 4.05 -49.41 1.73
CA ARG A 41 3.88 -49.94 3.10
C ARG A 41 5.17 -50.00 3.93
N PRO A 42 6.27 -50.61 3.46
CA PRO A 42 7.49 -50.70 4.26
C PRO A 42 8.15 -49.34 4.52
N LEU A 43 7.88 -48.32 3.69
CA LEU A 43 8.42 -46.97 3.89
C LEU A 43 7.61 -46.19 4.93
N ILE A 44 6.30 -46.41 5.00
CA ILE A 44 5.42 -45.78 5.98
C ILE A 44 5.66 -46.39 7.37
N GLU A 45 5.80 -47.73 7.45
CA GLU A 45 6.05 -48.44 8.70
C GLU A 45 7.47 -48.21 9.25
N ALA A 46 8.42 -47.79 8.40
CA ALA A 46 9.78 -47.46 8.81
C ALA A 46 9.94 -46.07 9.44
N GLU A 47 8.93 -45.18 9.36
CA GLU A 47 8.98 -43.89 10.04
C GLU A 47 8.62 -44.04 11.53
N PRO A 48 9.51 -43.66 12.47
CA PRO A 48 9.25 -43.80 13.89
C PRO A 48 8.13 -42.86 14.37
N PRO A 49 7.20 -43.32 15.23
CA PRO A 49 5.99 -42.58 15.59
C PRO A 49 6.17 -41.37 16.51
N GLU A 50 7.37 -41.11 17.05
CA GLU A 50 7.50 -40.36 18.32
C GLU A 50 8.24 -39.01 18.29
N CYS A 51 8.90 -38.58 17.19
CA CYS A 51 9.79 -37.41 17.27
C CYS A 51 9.62 -36.30 16.21
N THR A 52 8.64 -36.43 15.31
CA THR A 52 8.46 -35.45 14.23
C THR A 52 7.22 -34.62 14.52
N SER A 53 7.34 -33.29 14.57
CA SER A 53 6.18 -32.41 14.66
C SER A 53 5.16 -32.82 13.59
N LEU A 54 3.87 -32.90 13.94
CA LEU A 54 2.82 -33.34 13.00
C LEU A 54 2.81 -32.53 11.69
N GLU A 55 3.27 -31.29 11.79
CA GLU A 55 3.41 -30.33 10.70
C GLU A 55 4.54 -30.69 9.72
N THR A 56 5.47 -31.55 10.12
CA THR A 56 6.62 -32.01 9.32
C THR A 56 6.53 -33.47 8.90
N MET A 57 5.41 -34.14 9.18
CA MET A 57 5.19 -35.54 8.79
C MET A 57 5.16 -35.67 7.26
N ASN A 58 5.88 -36.66 6.72
CA ASN A 58 5.96 -36.86 5.29
C ASN A 58 4.64 -37.43 4.76
N LEU A 59 4.05 -36.78 3.75
CA LEU A 59 2.83 -37.25 3.09
C LEU A 59 3.12 -38.25 1.95
N PHE A 60 4.37 -38.69 1.77
CA PHE A 60 4.78 -39.68 0.77
C PHE A 60 4.21 -39.45 -0.63
N LEU A 61 4.12 -38.18 -1.03
CA LEU A 61 3.70 -37.80 -2.38
C LEU A 61 4.76 -38.24 -3.39
N PRO A 62 4.40 -38.55 -4.65
CA PRO A 62 5.38 -38.94 -5.66
C PRO A 62 6.56 -37.96 -5.76
N SER A 63 6.34 -36.65 -5.59
CA SER A 63 7.40 -35.64 -5.53
C SER A 63 8.28 -35.62 -4.26
N SER A 64 7.82 -36.18 -3.14
CA SER A 64 8.65 -36.30 -1.91
C SER A 64 9.48 -37.58 -1.89
N LEU A 65 9.18 -38.53 -2.79
CA LEU A 65 9.84 -39.82 -2.89
C LEU A 65 11.14 -39.77 -3.70
N ASN A 66 12.07 -40.68 -3.38
CA ASN A 66 13.35 -40.83 -4.09
C ASN A 66 13.16 -41.38 -5.51
N LYS A 67 14.10 -41.07 -6.41
CA LYS A 67 14.06 -41.57 -7.81
C LYS A 67 13.98 -43.10 -7.92
N ARG A 68 14.49 -43.84 -6.92
CA ARG A 68 14.39 -45.31 -6.87
C ARG A 68 12.99 -45.82 -6.56
N SER A 69 12.19 -45.09 -5.79
CA SER A 69 10.79 -45.46 -5.51
C SER A 69 9.83 -44.99 -6.59
N HIS A 70 10.24 -44.11 -7.52
CA HIS A 70 9.45 -43.75 -8.69
C HIS A 70 9.17 -44.93 -9.63
N THR A 71 10.01 -45.97 -9.65
CA THR A 71 9.75 -47.18 -10.45
C THR A 71 8.63 -48.05 -9.89
N LEU A 72 8.28 -47.85 -8.61
CA LEU A 72 7.23 -48.59 -7.91
C LEU A 72 5.86 -47.89 -8.01
N ILE A 73 5.83 -46.66 -8.52
CA ILE A 73 4.65 -45.82 -8.60
C ILE A 73 4.08 -45.90 -10.02
N PRO A 74 2.75 -46.10 -10.17
CA PRO A 74 2.10 -46.00 -11.47
C PRO A 74 2.32 -44.62 -12.11
N THR A 75 2.68 -44.61 -13.39
CA THR A 75 2.95 -43.37 -14.15
C THR A 75 1.77 -42.38 -14.13
N GLU A 76 0.53 -42.88 -14.09
CA GLU A 76 -0.68 -42.07 -14.04
C GLU A 76 -0.73 -41.17 -12.79
N LEU A 77 -0.28 -41.67 -11.64
CA LEU A 77 -0.29 -40.90 -10.40
C LEU A 77 0.76 -39.77 -10.42
N ILE A 78 1.89 -40.02 -11.08
CA ILE A 78 2.94 -39.00 -11.29
C ILE A 78 2.40 -37.89 -12.20
N GLN A 79 1.67 -38.25 -13.26
CA GLN A 79 1.03 -37.28 -14.16
C GLN A 79 -0.06 -36.47 -13.46
N LEU A 80 -0.89 -37.12 -12.64
CA LEU A 80 -1.90 -36.45 -11.82
C LEU A 80 -1.26 -35.45 -10.85
N GLU A 81 -0.18 -35.84 -10.16
CA GLU A 81 0.54 -34.90 -9.31
C GLU A 81 1.14 -33.75 -10.13
N ASP A 82 1.73 -34.01 -11.29
CA ASP A 82 2.26 -32.95 -12.16
C ASP A 82 1.17 -31.92 -12.53
N CYS A 83 0.01 -32.39 -12.99
CA CYS A 83 -1.14 -31.54 -13.32
C CYS A 83 -1.61 -30.72 -12.10
N LEU A 84 -1.74 -31.35 -10.93
CA LEU A 84 -2.17 -30.68 -9.71
C LEU A 84 -1.16 -29.63 -9.24
N ARG A 85 0.15 -29.94 -9.28
CA ARG A 85 1.21 -29.00 -8.89
C ARG A 85 1.33 -27.84 -9.88
N PHE A 86 1.10 -28.09 -11.16
CA PHE A 86 1.07 -27.05 -12.18
C PHE A 86 -0.09 -26.08 -11.93
N ALA A 87 -1.29 -26.59 -11.70
CA ALA A 87 -2.44 -25.78 -11.32
C ALA A 87 -2.19 -25.00 -10.01
N GLN A 88 -1.66 -25.66 -8.99
CA GLN A 88 -1.32 -25.05 -7.71
C GLN A 88 -0.30 -23.90 -7.85
N ALA A 89 0.69 -24.02 -8.74
CA ALA A 89 1.66 -22.98 -9.00
C ALA A 89 1.03 -21.75 -9.68
N HIS A 90 0.13 -21.96 -10.65
CA HIS A 90 -0.60 -20.86 -11.29
C HIS A 90 -1.57 -20.17 -10.32
N GLU A 91 -2.31 -20.95 -9.54
CA GLU A 91 -3.25 -20.42 -8.55
C GLU A 91 -2.53 -19.63 -7.46
N SER A 92 -1.42 -20.16 -6.92
CA SER A 92 -0.61 -19.44 -5.93
C SER A 92 -0.04 -18.14 -6.49
N LEU A 93 0.34 -18.06 -7.77
CA LEU A 93 0.74 -16.79 -8.40
C LEU A 93 -0.41 -15.79 -8.52
N SER A 94 -1.62 -16.23 -8.91
CA SER A 94 -2.81 -15.35 -8.93
C SER A 94 -3.15 -14.84 -7.52
N GLN A 95 -3.16 -15.73 -6.52
CA GLN A 95 -3.37 -15.37 -5.12
C GLN A 95 -2.29 -14.42 -4.60
N LEU A 96 -1.02 -14.63 -4.98
CA LEU A 96 0.09 -13.75 -4.62
C LEU A 96 -0.12 -12.34 -5.18
N ARG A 97 -0.45 -12.22 -6.47
CA ARG A 97 -0.79 -10.93 -7.09
C ARG A 97 -1.97 -10.25 -6.41
N ALA A 98 -3.00 -11.00 -6.02
CA ALA A 98 -4.14 -10.46 -5.29
C ALA A 98 -3.74 -9.89 -3.92
N GLN A 99 -2.94 -10.63 -3.14
CA GLN A 99 -2.45 -10.14 -1.85
C GLN A 99 -1.53 -8.93 -2.00
N LEU A 100 -0.67 -8.90 -3.02
CA LEU A 100 0.19 -7.75 -3.31
C LEU A 100 -0.60 -6.48 -3.67
N ARG A 101 -1.74 -6.63 -4.36
CA ARG A 101 -2.68 -5.50 -4.58
C ARG A 101 -3.30 -5.03 -3.27
N SER A 102 -3.80 -5.95 -2.45
CA SER A 102 -4.33 -5.62 -1.13
C SER A 102 -3.31 -4.90 -0.27
N ARG A 103 -2.04 -5.35 -0.28
CA ARG A 103 -0.92 -4.70 0.40
C ARG A 103 -0.77 -3.24 -0.04
N SER A 104 -0.71 -2.98 -1.35
CA SER A 104 -0.55 -1.61 -1.87
C SER A 104 -1.66 -0.65 -1.41
N VAL A 105 -2.91 -1.13 -1.34
CA VAL A 105 -4.07 -0.34 -0.91
C VAL A 105 -4.00 -0.05 0.59
N VAL A 106 -3.71 -1.06 1.39
CA VAL A 106 -3.60 -0.90 2.85
C VAL A 106 -2.46 0.05 3.19
N TYR A 107 -1.27 -0.16 2.64
CA TYR A 107 -0.11 0.70 2.90
C TYR A 107 -0.35 2.17 2.54
N LYS A 108 -1.06 2.46 1.44
CA LYS A 108 -1.44 3.83 1.07
C LYS A 108 -2.39 4.48 2.09
N ASN A 109 -3.28 3.69 2.70
CA ASN A 109 -4.32 4.19 3.59
C ASN A 109 -3.91 4.18 5.08
N THR A 110 -2.80 3.52 5.43
CA THR A 110 -2.28 3.44 6.81
C THR A 110 -1.38 4.64 7.18
N SER A 111 -0.91 5.45 6.22
CA SER A 111 0.12 6.46 6.53
C SER A 111 -0.41 7.70 7.28
N ARG A 112 0.03 7.85 8.53
CA ARG A 112 0.24 9.06 9.36
C ARG A 112 -0.89 10.09 9.59
N LEU A 113 -1.99 10.06 8.84
CA LEU A 113 -3.11 11.02 9.00
C LEU A 113 -4.33 10.39 9.70
N GLN A 114 -4.18 9.20 10.30
CA GLN A 114 -5.30 8.51 10.91
C GLN A 114 -5.59 9.08 12.32
N PRO A 115 -6.78 9.63 12.59
CA PRO A 115 -7.04 10.40 13.82
C PRO A 115 -7.00 9.61 15.14
N SER A 116 -6.97 8.27 15.09
CA SER A 116 -7.12 7.44 16.30
C SER A 116 -6.16 6.25 16.39
N GLN A 117 -5.60 6.08 17.59
CA GLN A 117 -4.69 4.97 17.96
C GLN A 117 -5.32 3.58 17.74
N GLY A 118 -6.63 3.46 17.94
CA GLY A 118 -7.37 2.22 17.73
C GLY A 118 -7.49 1.81 16.26
N MET A 119 -7.52 2.77 15.33
CA MET A 119 -7.54 2.47 13.90
C MET A 119 -6.15 2.13 13.38
N TYR A 120 -5.12 2.80 13.89
CA TYR A 120 -3.72 2.49 13.58
C TYR A 120 -3.37 1.04 13.95
N THR A 121 -3.70 0.62 15.18
CA THR A 121 -3.48 -0.77 15.62
C THR A 121 -4.24 -1.78 14.75
N LYS A 122 -5.51 -1.51 14.42
CA LYS A 122 -6.30 -2.37 13.51
C LYS A 122 -5.66 -2.45 12.11
N MET A 123 -5.17 -1.34 11.56
CA MET A 123 -4.52 -1.32 10.25
C MET A 123 -3.20 -2.10 10.27
N ASN A 124 -2.38 -1.96 11.32
CA ASN A 124 -1.15 -2.76 11.48
C ASN A 124 -1.48 -4.26 11.57
N THR A 125 -2.49 -4.66 12.36
CA THR A 125 -2.90 -6.08 12.40
C THR A 125 -3.40 -6.60 11.05
N LEU A 126 -3.93 -5.72 10.18
CA LEU A 126 -4.32 -6.09 8.82
C LEU A 126 -3.08 -6.24 7.92
N GLN A 127 -2.08 -5.38 8.06
CA GLN A 127 -0.79 -5.51 7.37
C GLN A 127 -0.11 -6.83 7.72
N ASP A 128 0.02 -7.13 9.02
CA ASP A 128 0.61 -8.38 9.52
C ASP A 128 -0.08 -9.61 8.91
N LYS A 129 -1.43 -9.57 8.83
CA LYS A 129 -2.23 -10.66 8.22
C LYS A 129 -1.97 -10.80 6.73
N ILE A 130 -1.83 -9.69 6.00
CA ILE A 130 -1.55 -9.71 4.56
C ILE A 130 -0.15 -10.28 4.31
N GLU A 131 0.84 -9.89 5.11
CA GLU A 131 2.22 -10.35 4.97
C GLU A 131 2.39 -11.82 5.36
N ALA A 132 1.74 -12.25 6.44
CA ALA A 132 1.64 -13.66 6.80
C ALA A 132 1.04 -14.49 5.65
N ARG A 133 0.02 -13.96 4.95
CA ARG A 133 -0.55 -14.62 3.77
C ARG A 133 0.42 -14.62 2.59
N ILE A 134 1.12 -13.52 2.32
CA ILE A 134 2.11 -13.43 1.23
C ILE A 134 3.22 -14.45 1.45
N THR A 135 3.77 -14.53 2.66
CA THR A 135 4.84 -15.49 3.00
C THR A 135 4.36 -16.94 2.88
N MET A 136 3.15 -17.23 3.34
CA MET A 136 2.52 -18.54 3.15
C MET A 136 2.34 -18.89 1.67
N ILE A 137 1.78 -17.99 0.85
CA ILE A 137 1.55 -18.22 -0.59
C ILE A 137 2.89 -18.35 -1.35
N ALA A 138 3.91 -17.57 -0.98
CA ALA A 138 5.23 -17.70 -1.57
C ALA A 138 5.86 -19.07 -1.25
N ALA A 139 5.68 -19.57 -0.03
CA ALA A 139 6.12 -20.90 0.37
C ALA A 139 5.37 -22.01 -0.39
N THR A 140 4.05 -21.89 -0.57
CA THR A 140 3.27 -22.88 -1.34
C THR A 140 3.70 -22.91 -2.81
N TYR A 141 3.95 -21.74 -3.43
CA TYR A 141 4.50 -21.65 -4.78
C TYR A 141 5.87 -22.34 -4.89
N ARG A 142 6.79 -22.04 -3.97
CA ARG A 142 8.14 -22.65 -3.95
C ARG A 142 8.07 -24.16 -3.78
N ALA A 143 7.22 -24.65 -2.89
CA ALA A 143 7.02 -26.08 -2.68
C ALA A 143 6.42 -26.76 -3.92
N ALA A 144 5.40 -26.16 -4.54
CA ALA A 144 4.79 -26.67 -5.77
C ALA A 144 5.79 -26.72 -6.92
N ARG A 145 6.60 -25.65 -7.11
CA ARG A 145 7.65 -25.63 -8.13
C ARG A 145 8.74 -26.67 -7.85
N ALA A 146 9.18 -26.82 -6.61
CA ALA A 146 10.17 -27.84 -6.25
C ALA A 146 9.67 -29.26 -6.55
N ALA A 147 8.37 -29.52 -6.37
CA ALA A 147 7.74 -30.76 -6.76
C ALA A 147 7.74 -30.95 -8.29
N LEU A 148 7.35 -29.92 -9.06
CA LEU A 148 7.36 -29.95 -10.52
C LEU A 148 8.75 -30.23 -11.11
N VAL A 149 9.82 -29.66 -10.53
CA VAL A 149 11.19 -29.92 -10.97
C VAL A 149 11.59 -31.39 -10.80
N LYS A 150 11.00 -32.10 -9.82
CA LYS A 150 11.27 -33.52 -9.57
C LYS A 150 10.44 -34.46 -10.44
N THR A 151 9.17 -34.14 -10.68
CA THR A 151 8.24 -34.97 -11.46
C THR A 151 8.40 -34.75 -12.97
N ARG A 152 8.62 -33.50 -13.39
CA ARG A 152 8.68 -33.11 -14.79
C ARG A 152 10.13 -32.92 -15.24
N LYS A 153 10.46 -33.43 -16.43
CA LYS A 153 11.74 -33.13 -17.09
C LYS A 153 11.81 -31.61 -17.40
N GLN A 154 13.02 -31.05 -17.45
CA GLN A 154 13.25 -29.65 -17.81
C GLN A 154 12.55 -29.34 -19.15
N GLY A 155 11.76 -28.27 -19.20
CA GLY A 155 10.94 -27.94 -20.36
C GLY A 155 10.42 -26.50 -20.35
N GLU A 156 9.60 -26.17 -21.35
CA GLU A 156 9.09 -24.80 -21.58
C GLU A 156 8.33 -24.21 -20.38
N TRP A 157 7.78 -25.06 -19.52
CA TRP A 157 7.10 -24.66 -18.29
C TRP A 157 8.01 -23.90 -17.29
N MET A 158 9.35 -24.10 -17.34
CA MET A 158 10.28 -23.32 -16.53
C MET A 158 10.34 -21.85 -16.96
N ASN A 159 9.95 -21.55 -18.21
CA ASN A 159 9.84 -20.18 -18.69
C ASN A 159 8.59 -19.49 -18.16
N SER A 160 7.49 -20.22 -17.95
CA SER A 160 6.26 -19.67 -17.34
C SER A 160 6.38 -19.58 -15.82
N LEU A 161 6.90 -20.63 -15.17
CA LEU A 161 7.05 -20.73 -13.71
C LEU A 161 8.52 -20.58 -13.30
N LYS A 162 8.95 -19.32 -13.14
CA LYS A 162 10.32 -18.99 -12.71
C LYS A 162 10.51 -19.20 -11.19
N GLU A 163 11.77 -19.22 -10.77
CA GLU A 163 12.12 -19.22 -9.35
C GLU A 163 11.69 -17.89 -8.72
N LEU A 164 10.89 -18.00 -7.66
CA LEU A 164 10.38 -16.85 -6.93
C LEU A 164 11.40 -16.43 -5.87
N GLN A 165 12.23 -15.45 -6.23
CA GLN A 165 13.13 -14.78 -5.30
C GLN A 165 12.34 -13.83 -4.40
N ASP A 166 12.84 -13.55 -3.20
CA ASP A 166 12.18 -12.59 -2.30
C ASP A 166 12.12 -11.18 -2.92
N THR A 167 13.10 -10.85 -3.76
CA THR A 167 13.11 -9.61 -4.55
C THR A 167 12.00 -9.53 -5.58
N ASP A 168 11.37 -10.64 -5.96
CA ASP A 168 10.29 -10.64 -6.95
C ASP A 168 8.90 -10.38 -6.31
N ILE A 169 8.78 -10.48 -4.98
CA ILE A 169 7.52 -10.31 -4.23
C ILE A 169 7.21 -8.81 -4.07
N ARG A 170 6.76 -8.20 -5.17
CA ARG A 170 6.48 -6.75 -5.26
C ARG A 170 5.16 -6.50 -5.95
N GLY A 171 4.35 -5.57 -5.44
CA GLY A 171 3.18 -5.04 -6.12
C GLY A 171 3.52 -4.19 -7.35
N ILE A 172 2.53 -3.90 -8.19
CA ILE A 172 2.70 -3.04 -9.38
C ILE A 172 3.14 -1.63 -8.98
N SER A 173 2.55 -1.14 -7.90
CA SER A 173 2.77 0.21 -7.39
C SER A 173 3.85 0.24 -6.30
N GLU A 174 4.70 -0.79 -6.24
CA GLU A 174 5.61 -1.06 -5.13
C GLU A 174 7.08 -1.00 -5.59
N ARG A 175 7.85 -0.06 -5.04
CA ARG A 175 9.31 0.06 -5.20
C ARG A 175 10.09 -0.31 -3.94
N VAL A 176 11.15 -1.10 -4.11
CA VAL A 176 12.21 -1.26 -3.09
C VAL A 176 12.93 0.08 -2.91
N LEU A 177 13.02 0.57 -1.68
CA LEU A 177 13.81 1.76 -1.33
C LEU A 177 15.24 1.64 -1.84
N LYS A 178 15.74 2.69 -2.50
CA LYS A 178 17.19 2.83 -2.75
C LYS A 178 17.93 2.99 -1.43
N GLU A 179 19.23 2.70 -1.41
CA GLU A 179 20.08 2.88 -0.23
C GLU A 179 19.96 4.29 0.38
N LYS A 180 19.99 5.34 -0.46
CA LYS A 180 19.75 6.72 -0.04
C LYS A 180 18.37 6.94 0.57
N GLU A 181 17.32 6.34 -0.01
CA GLU A 181 15.95 6.46 0.49
C GLU A 181 15.76 5.67 1.80
N LYS A 182 16.51 4.57 1.99
CA LYS A 182 16.58 3.84 3.26
C LYS A 182 17.26 4.69 4.33
N GLU A 183 18.34 5.39 3.99
CA GLU A 183 19.02 6.32 4.90
C GLU A 183 18.13 7.49 5.29
N ASP A 184 17.42 8.11 4.33
CA ASP A 184 16.44 9.17 4.61
C ASP A 184 15.33 8.68 5.54
N TRP A 185 14.87 7.45 5.33
CA TRP A 185 13.87 6.82 6.18
C TRP A 185 14.40 6.50 7.59
N ARG A 186 15.64 6.00 7.70
CA ARG A 186 16.33 5.80 8.98
C ARG A 186 16.39 7.11 9.76
N LEU A 187 16.89 8.16 9.12
CA LEU A 187 17.01 9.49 9.71
C LEU A 187 15.64 10.04 10.17
N ALA A 188 14.58 9.83 9.38
CA ALA A 188 13.23 10.24 9.75
C ALA A 188 12.67 9.45 10.95
N GLN A 189 13.01 8.16 11.08
CA GLN A 189 12.61 7.34 12.22
C GLN A 189 13.42 7.65 13.48
N GLU A 190 14.72 7.89 13.36
CA GLU A 190 15.56 8.36 14.47
C GLU A 190 15.04 9.70 15.02
N ARG A 191 14.68 10.64 14.13
CA ARG A 191 14.01 11.90 14.51
C ARG A 191 12.66 11.68 15.20
N SER A 192 12.00 10.55 14.96
CA SER A 192 10.74 10.17 15.60
C SER A 192 10.94 9.44 16.94
N GLY A 193 12.19 9.24 17.38
CA GLY A 193 12.53 8.62 18.67
C GLY A 193 12.56 7.08 18.68
N LEU A 194 12.59 6.43 17.51
CA LEU A 194 12.76 4.97 17.41
C LEU A 194 14.24 4.60 17.58
N GLY A 195 14.53 3.56 18.36
CA GLY A 195 15.90 3.06 18.56
C GLY A 195 16.45 2.37 17.31
N ALA A 196 17.74 2.56 17.01
CA ALA A 196 18.39 2.07 15.79
C ALA A 196 18.19 0.57 15.53
N ASP A 197 18.19 -0.26 16.58
CA ASP A 197 18.00 -1.71 16.46
C ASP A 197 16.60 -2.08 15.93
N ALA A 198 15.56 -1.34 16.32
CA ALA A 198 14.20 -1.55 15.84
C ALA A 198 14.03 -1.06 14.39
N ILE A 199 14.75 0.00 14.02
CA ILE A 199 14.79 0.53 12.65
C ILE A 199 15.44 -0.48 11.71
N ASP A 200 16.55 -1.08 12.14
CA ASP A 200 17.26 -2.10 11.36
C ASP A 200 16.49 -3.43 11.31
N GLU A 201 15.76 -3.81 12.36
CA GLU A 201 14.85 -4.96 12.29
C GLU A 201 13.79 -4.76 11.19
N VAL A 202 13.13 -3.60 11.14
CA VAL A 202 12.13 -3.29 10.10
C VAL A 202 12.72 -3.20 8.69
N LEU A 203 13.93 -2.64 8.54
CA LEU A 203 14.60 -2.55 7.24
C LEU A 203 15.17 -3.88 6.73
N ASN A 204 15.49 -4.79 7.65
CA ASN A 204 15.98 -6.15 7.35
C ASN A 204 14.84 -7.17 7.24
N GLU A 205 13.68 -6.88 7.84
CA GLU A 205 12.48 -7.68 7.70
C GLU A 205 11.91 -7.63 6.27
N ARG A 206 11.10 -8.64 5.95
CA ARG A 206 10.48 -8.87 4.61
C ARG A 206 9.58 -7.70 4.14
N ASN A 207 9.29 -6.76 5.03
CA ASN A 207 8.55 -5.53 4.81
C ASN A 207 9.49 -4.37 4.50
N VAL A 208 10.13 -4.39 3.33
CA VAL A 208 10.81 -3.18 2.87
C VAL A 208 9.76 -2.06 2.82
N PRO A 209 9.92 -0.97 3.59
CA PRO A 209 8.97 0.13 3.57
C PRO A 209 8.87 0.61 2.15
N THR A 210 7.72 0.44 1.52
CA THR A 210 7.63 0.73 0.09
C THR A 210 7.02 2.09 -0.15
N ILE A 211 7.70 2.89 -0.96
CA ILE A 211 7.15 4.11 -1.54
C ILE A 211 6.17 3.74 -2.66
N PRO A 212 4.98 4.39 -2.71
CA PRO A 212 4.09 4.27 -3.86
C PRO A 212 4.82 4.67 -5.15
N PHE A 213 4.96 3.71 -6.06
CA PHE A 213 5.62 3.84 -7.35
C PHE A 213 4.55 3.80 -8.46
N ASN A 214 4.59 4.73 -9.41
CA ASN A 214 3.73 4.66 -10.59
C ASN A 214 4.59 4.31 -11.82
N PRO A 215 4.61 3.05 -12.28
CA PRO A 215 5.47 2.64 -13.40
C PRO A 215 5.14 3.38 -14.70
N ILE A 216 3.88 3.78 -14.88
CA ILE A 216 3.38 4.47 -16.08
C ILE A 216 3.92 5.90 -16.19
N LEU A 217 4.19 6.57 -15.06
CA LEU A 217 4.66 7.96 -15.01
C LEU A 217 6.19 8.08 -15.03
N SER A 218 6.92 6.96 -15.06
CA SER A 218 8.39 6.93 -14.90
C SER A 218 9.18 7.22 -16.19
N LEU A 219 8.64 8.01 -17.12
CA LEU A 219 9.37 8.52 -18.27
C LEU A 219 10.39 9.58 -17.80
N GLY A 220 11.54 9.13 -17.28
CA GLY A 220 12.67 10.01 -17.04
C GLY A 220 13.74 9.52 -16.05
N GLN A 221 13.38 8.87 -14.93
CA GLN A 221 14.33 8.72 -13.81
C GLN A 221 14.41 7.34 -13.13
N SER A 222 13.79 6.28 -13.67
CA SER A 222 14.12 4.94 -13.17
C SER A 222 13.95 3.80 -14.15
N LYS A 223 15.08 3.16 -14.46
CA LYS A 223 15.23 1.90 -15.19
C LYS A 223 14.63 0.67 -14.48
N GLN A 224 13.69 0.84 -13.55
CA GLN A 224 13.17 -0.28 -12.78
C GLN A 224 12.04 -1.00 -13.51
N VAL A 225 12.30 -2.27 -13.79
CA VAL A 225 11.46 -3.21 -14.51
C VAL A 225 10.48 -3.85 -13.51
N LEU A 226 9.20 -3.96 -13.90
CA LEU A 226 8.16 -4.60 -13.11
C LEU A 226 8.56 -6.06 -12.79
N SER A 227 8.17 -6.58 -11.62
CA SER A 227 8.47 -7.98 -11.28
C SER A 227 7.89 -8.94 -12.33
N TRP A 228 8.61 -10.03 -12.61
CA TRP A 228 8.21 -10.97 -13.65
C TRP A 228 6.85 -11.60 -13.40
N ILE A 229 6.42 -11.65 -12.14
CA ILE A 229 5.09 -12.11 -11.76
C ILE A 229 3.98 -11.29 -12.42
N TRP A 230 4.23 -10.05 -12.86
CA TRP A 230 3.23 -9.19 -13.52
C TRP A 230 3.34 -9.15 -15.04
N TYR A 231 4.34 -9.81 -15.64
CA TYR A 231 4.37 -9.93 -17.09
C TYR A 231 3.38 -11.00 -17.54
N THR A 232 2.44 -10.59 -18.40
CA THR A 232 1.63 -11.56 -19.13
C THR A 232 2.54 -12.36 -20.03
N ARG A 233 2.64 -13.66 -19.79
CA ARG A 233 3.38 -14.55 -20.68
C ARG A 233 2.42 -15.42 -21.47
N LEU A 234 2.61 -15.39 -22.78
CA LEU A 234 1.94 -16.26 -23.73
C LEU A 234 2.59 -17.64 -23.59
N THR A 235 1.80 -18.65 -23.23
CA THR A 235 2.19 -20.04 -23.33
C THR A 235 2.02 -20.48 -24.78
N MET A 236 3.05 -21.10 -25.35
CA MET A 236 2.93 -21.74 -26.65
C MET A 236 2.17 -23.05 -26.47
N VAL A 237 0.99 -23.17 -27.07
CA VAL A 237 0.26 -24.44 -27.15
C VAL A 237 0.04 -24.71 -28.62
N GLY A 238 0.64 -25.79 -29.16
CA GLY A 238 0.48 -26.17 -30.56
C GLY A 238 1.01 -25.16 -31.60
N GLY A 239 2.04 -24.37 -31.26
CA GLY A 239 2.60 -23.35 -32.15
C GLY A 239 1.88 -21.99 -32.11
N GLU A 240 0.76 -21.89 -31.39
CA GLU A 240 0.03 -20.65 -31.18
C GLU A 240 0.35 -20.04 -29.81
N ARG A 241 0.48 -18.70 -29.77
CA ARG A 241 0.72 -17.93 -28.55
C ARG A 241 -0.61 -17.77 -27.81
N VAL A 242 -0.92 -18.67 -26.89
CA VAL A 242 -2.13 -18.59 -26.06
C VAL A 242 -1.79 -17.87 -24.76
N ALA A 243 -2.42 -16.72 -24.52
CA ALA A 243 -2.36 -16.06 -23.22
C ALA A 243 -3.27 -16.81 -22.25
N ASP A 244 -2.79 -17.06 -21.03
CA ASP A 244 -3.65 -17.50 -19.93
C ASP A 244 -4.69 -16.40 -19.64
N GLY A 245 -5.91 -16.57 -20.17
CA GLY A 245 -6.90 -15.49 -20.30
C GLY A 245 -7.32 -14.88 -18.96
N ALA A 246 -7.35 -15.70 -17.90
CA ALA A 246 -7.67 -15.23 -16.55
C ALA A 246 -6.54 -14.35 -15.98
N SER A 247 -5.30 -14.83 -16.05
CA SER A 247 -4.13 -14.07 -15.58
C SER A 247 -3.90 -12.80 -16.38
N PHE A 248 -4.19 -12.80 -17.69
CA PHE A 248 -4.05 -11.62 -18.54
C PHE A 248 -5.03 -10.52 -18.14
N LYS A 249 -6.32 -10.89 -17.95
CA LYS A 249 -7.36 -9.95 -17.57
C LYS A 249 -7.06 -9.30 -16.21
N GLU A 250 -6.62 -10.08 -15.23
CA GLU A 250 -6.24 -9.57 -13.90
C GLU A 250 -5.11 -8.52 -13.98
N ILE A 251 -4.08 -8.80 -14.78
CA ILE A 251 -2.95 -7.87 -14.99
C ILE A 251 -3.42 -6.61 -15.73
N GLN A 252 -4.24 -6.77 -16.76
CA GLN A 252 -4.77 -5.66 -17.55
C GLN A 252 -5.65 -4.74 -16.70
N ASP A 253 -6.54 -5.30 -15.88
CA ASP A 253 -7.41 -4.52 -14.98
C ASP A 253 -6.58 -3.77 -13.93
N SER A 254 -5.51 -4.40 -13.43
CA SER A 254 -4.59 -3.75 -12.51
C SER A 254 -3.86 -2.58 -13.17
N LEU A 255 -3.35 -2.76 -14.40
CA LEU A 255 -2.67 -1.71 -15.15
C LEU A 255 -3.63 -0.56 -15.53
N ARG A 256 -4.87 -0.87 -15.89
CA ARG A 256 -5.92 0.13 -16.13
C ARG A 256 -6.21 0.95 -14.88
N SER A 257 -6.28 0.30 -13.72
CA SER A 257 -6.47 1.02 -12.45
C SER A 257 -5.34 2.01 -12.17
N GLU A 258 -4.08 1.60 -12.40
CA GLU A 258 -2.91 2.48 -12.24
C GLU A 258 -2.89 3.60 -13.27
N TRP A 259 -3.31 3.33 -14.51
CA TRP A 259 -3.46 4.36 -15.53
C TRP A 259 -4.52 5.40 -15.15
N CYS A 260 -5.68 4.96 -14.65
CA CYS A 260 -6.72 5.87 -14.18
C CYS A 260 -6.23 6.74 -13.01
N LYS A 261 -5.48 6.16 -12.06
CA LYS A 261 -4.84 6.92 -10.97
C LYS A 261 -3.84 7.92 -11.51
N ALA A 262 -2.93 7.50 -12.39
CA ALA A 262 -1.92 8.37 -13.00
C ALA A 262 -2.55 9.52 -13.78
N ARG A 263 -3.62 9.24 -14.53
CA ARG A 263 -4.42 10.25 -15.24
C ARG A 263 -5.10 11.22 -14.27
N ALA A 264 -5.71 10.73 -13.20
CA ALA A 264 -6.30 11.58 -12.17
C ALA A 264 -5.24 12.47 -11.51
N HIS A 265 -4.07 11.92 -11.16
CA HIS A 265 -2.94 12.68 -10.64
C HIS A 265 -2.41 13.73 -11.63
N ALA A 266 -2.42 13.45 -12.93
CA ALA A 266 -2.04 14.42 -13.96
C ALA A 266 -3.08 15.56 -14.11
N HIS A 267 -4.37 15.28 -13.89
CA HIS A 267 -5.42 16.30 -13.93
C HIS A 267 -5.55 17.10 -12.63
N ARG A 268 -5.16 16.53 -11.48
CA ARG A 268 -5.33 17.11 -10.15
C ARG A 268 -4.71 18.50 -9.96
N PRO A 269 -3.46 18.79 -10.39
CA PRO A 269 -2.88 20.13 -10.26
C PRO A 269 -3.72 21.21 -10.95
N ARG A 270 -4.39 20.89 -12.06
CA ARG A 270 -5.27 21.84 -12.75
C ARG A 270 -6.50 22.18 -11.92
N GLU A 271 -7.07 21.19 -11.23
CA GLU A 271 -8.21 21.40 -10.34
C GLU A 271 -7.78 22.18 -9.09
N GLU A 272 -6.66 21.80 -8.47
CA GLU A 272 -6.10 22.48 -7.31
C GLU A 272 -5.79 23.96 -7.61
N LEU A 273 -5.21 24.26 -8.77
CA LEU A 273 -4.97 25.65 -9.19
C LEU A 273 -6.27 26.47 -9.32
N ARG A 274 -7.36 25.85 -9.80
CA ARG A 274 -8.68 26.50 -9.87
C ARG A 274 -9.29 26.72 -8.49
N LEU A 275 -9.18 25.72 -7.61
CA LEU A 275 -9.70 25.80 -6.25
C LEU A 275 -8.97 26.87 -5.44
N VAL A 276 -7.64 26.90 -5.48
CA VAL A 276 -6.83 27.89 -4.76
C VAL A 276 -7.13 29.31 -5.23
N GLU A 277 -7.28 29.53 -6.54
CA GLU A 277 -7.66 30.85 -7.08
C GLU A 277 -9.03 31.30 -6.57
N GLU A 278 -10.00 30.38 -6.56
CA GLU A 278 -11.36 30.64 -6.10
C GLU A 278 -11.43 30.82 -4.56
N GLU A 279 -10.64 30.08 -3.79
CA GLU A 279 -10.50 30.23 -2.34
C GLU A 279 -9.88 31.58 -1.97
N MET A 280 -8.84 32.01 -2.67
CA MET A 280 -8.27 33.36 -2.52
C MET A 280 -9.32 34.43 -2.80
N ARG A 281 -10.07 34.29 -3.90
CA ARG A 281 -11.14 35.22 -4.26
C ARG A 281 -12.24 35.27 -3.18
N ARG A 282 -12.73 34.12 -2.73
CA ARG A 282 -13.78 34.03 -1.71
C ARG A 282 -13.33 34.57 -0.36
N SER A 283 -12.09 34.32 0.04
CA SER A 283 -11.54 34.83 1.30
C SER A 283 -11.52 36.36 1.32
N ILE A 284 -11.15 37.01 0.20
CA ILE A 284 -11.20 38.47 0.06
C ILE A 284 -12.65 38.97 0.12
N GLU A 285 -13.56 38.37 -0.65
CA GLU A 285 -14.99 38.74 -0.64
C GLU A 285 -15.62 38.55 0.74
N TYR A 286 -15.22 37.50 1.46
CA TYR A 286 -15.69 37.24 2.81
C TYR A 286 -15.28 38.35 3.78
N CYS A 287 -14.04 38.86 3.71
CA CYS A 287 -13.63 40.02 4.51
C CYS A 287 -14.53 41.24 4.27
N TYR A 288 -14.86 41.55 3.00
CA TYR A 288 -15.77 42.66 2.69
C TYR A 288 -17.21 42.39 3.16
N TYR A 289 -17.67 41.14 3.04
CA TYR A 289 -18.97 40.73 3.57
C TYR A 289 -19.03 40.92 5.09
N VAL A 290 -18.03 40.45 5.85
CA VAL A 290 -17.97 40.60 7.30
C VAL A 290 -17.90 42.07 7.70
N ALA A 291 -17.14 42.89 6.97
CA ALA A 291 -17.12 44.34 7.20
C ALA A 291 -18.52 44.97 7.03
N SER A 292 -19.24 44.61 5.97
CA SER A 292 -20.63 45.06 5.75
C SER A 292 -21.59 44.53 6.82
N TRP A 293 -21.31 43.36 7.39
CA TRP A 293 -22.11 42.76 8.44
C TRP A 293 -21.96 43.52 9.76
N TRP A 294 -20.74 43.94 10.10
CA TRP A 294 -20.46 44.80 11.26
C TRP A 294 -21.18 46.14 11.15
N GLU A 295 -21.14 46.78 9.98
CA GLU A 295 -21.86 48.05 9.75
C GLU A 295 -23.37 47.90 9.93
N ARG A 296 -23.94 46.76 9.52
CA ARG A 296 -25.35 46.44 9.73
C ARG A 296 -25.73 46.20 11.20
N GLN A 297 -24.75 46.04 12.10
CA GLN A 297 -25.02 45.92 13.54
C GLN A 297 -25.20 47.29 14.23
N ILE A 298 -24.81 48.38 13.58
CA ILE A 298 -24.93 49.73 14.13
C ILE A 298 -26.42 50.05 14.33
N GLY A 299 -26.79 50.50 15.54
CA GLY A 299 -28.16 50.90 15.88
C GLY A 299 -29.17 49.76 16.00
N ARG A 300 -28.74 48.49 16.01
CA ARG A 300 -29.66 47.33 16.18
C ARG A 300 -30.23 47.16 17.58
N ARG A 301 -29.53 47.64 18.61
CA ARG A 301 -29.93 47.50 20.01
C ARG A 301 -30.38 48.85 20.54
N ASP A 302 -31.52 48.86 21.23
CA ASP A 302 -31.99 50.03 21.96
C ASP A 302 -31.29 50.07 23.33
N VAL A 303 -30.35 51.00 23.48
CA VAL A 303 -29.45 51.12 24.64
C VAL A 303 -29.16 52.58 24.95
N SER A 304 -28.63 52.85 26.15
CA SER A 304 -28.19 54.19 26.56
C SER A 304 -27.31 54.87 25.48
N PRO A 305 -27.44 56.18 25.25
CA PRO A 305 -26.69 56.91 24.22
C PRO A 305 -25.16 56.71 24.31
N PHE A 306 -24.60 56.66 25.52
CA PHE A 306 -23.17 56.42 25.74
C PHE A 306 -22.73 55.02 25.29
N LEU A 307 -23.55 54.00 25.55
CA LEU A 307 -23.28 52.64 25.11
C LEU A 307 -23.49 52.49 23.60
N GLN A 308 -24.47 53.22 23.04
CA GLN A 308 -24.71 53.25 21.60
C GLN A 308 -23.51 53.84 20.83
N GLU A 309 -22.89 54.88 21.37
CA GLU A 309 -21.66 55.46 20.82
C GLU A 309 -20.51 54.44 20.82
N GLY A 310 -20.26 53.78 21.95
CA GLY A 310 -19.22 52.74 22.06
C GLY A 310 -19.45 51.56 21.11
N LEU A 311 -20.68 51.05 21.01
CA LEU A 311 -21.02 49.97 20.06
C LEU A 311 -20.85 50.40 18.60
N THR A 312 -21.13 51.67 18.29
CA THR A 312 -20.94 52.22 16.95
C THR A 312 -19.46 52.33 16.61
N ALA A 313 -18.63 52.81 17.54
CA ALA A 313 -17.18 52.86 17.38
C ALA A 313 -16.60 51.46 17.16
N TYR A 314 -16.97 50.50 18.01
CA TYR A 314 -16.52 49.10 17.94
C TYR A 314 -16.89 48.44 16.60
N ALA A 315 -18.14 48.58 16.16
CA ALA A 315 -18.58 48.04 14.88
C ALA A 315 -17.82 48.66 13.68
N LYS A 316 -17.57 49.98 13.72
CA LYS A 316 -16.79 50.68 12.68
C LYS A 316 -15.33 50.25 12.67
N GLU A 317 -14.72 50.06 13.84
CA GLU A 317 -13.35 49.59 13.98
C GLU A 317 -13.19 48.17 13.40
N HIS A 318 -14.05 47.23 13.79
CA HIS A 318 -14.02 45.87 13.23
C HIS A 318 -14.30 45.85 11.72
N ALA A 319 -15.23 46.68 11.22
CA ALA A 319 -15.44 46.82 9.79
C ALA A 319 -14.20 47.35 9.06
N HIS A 320 -13.47 48.29 9.66
CA HIS A 320 -12.22 48.81 9.12
C HIS A 320 -11.10 47.75 9.11
N VAL A 321 -10.94 47.00 10.20
CA VAL A 321 -9.95 45.92 10.31
C VAL A 321 -10.17 44.86 9.24
N GLU A 322 -11.42 44.38 9.07
CA GLU A 322 -11.73 43.38 8.04
C GLU A 322 -11.51 43.91 6.62
N ARG A 323 -11.81 45.19 6.35
CA ARG A 323 -11.50 45.82 5.05
C ARG A 323 -10.01 45.89 4.79
N ASN A 324 -9.21 46.24 5.80
CA ASN A 324 -7.76 46.30 5.66
C ASN A 324 -7.17 44.92 5.43
N ARG A 325 -7.65 43.88 6.13
CA ARG A 325 -7.29 42.48 5.87
C ARG A 325 -7.60 42.08 4.43
N GLY A 326 -8.80 42.38 3.94
CA GLY A 326 -9.20 42.10 2.55
C GLY A 326 -8.30 42.80 1.52
N ARG A 327 -7.96 44.08 1.74
CA ARG A 327 -7.02 44.84 0.88
C ARG A 327 -5.61 44.24 0.89
N HIS A 328 -5.11 43.91 2.06
CA HIS A 328 -3.78 43.33 2.23
C HIS A 328 -3.68 41.97 1.53
N TRP A 329 -4.64 41.07 1.74
CA TRP A 329 -4.72 39.79 1.03
C TRP A 329 -4.88 39.96 -0.48
N ALA A 330 -5.66 40.96 -0.93
CA ALA A 330 -5.77 41.26 -2.35
C ALA A 330 -4.41 41.67 -2.97
N GLN A 331 -3.61 42.46 -2.26
CA GLN A 331 -2.27 42.84 -2.71
C GLN A 331 -1.30 41.66 -2.72
N LEU A 332 -1.25 40.88 -1.64
CA LEU A 332 -0.37 39.71 -1.52
C LEU A 332 -0.70 38.62 -2.56
N TRP A 333 -1.98 38.33 -2.78
CA TRP A 333 -2.41 37.25 -3.66
C TRP A 333 -2.51 37.66 -5.12
N HIS A 334 -2.50 38.95 -5.46
CA HIS A 334 -2.54 39.44 -6.84
C HIS A 334 -1.50 38.77 -7.76
N PRO A 335 -0.18 38.77 -7.45
CA PRO A 335 0.81 38.15 -8.32
C PRO A 335 0.62 36.63 -8.47
N ILE A 336 0.15 35.96 -7.41
CA ILE A 336 -0.11 34.52 -7.41
C ILE A 336 -1.30 34.20 -8.32
N ARG A 337 -2.40 34.95 -8.18
CA ARG A 337 -3.63 34.77 -8.97
C ARG A 337 -3.38 35.04 -10.46
N GLU A 338 -2.62 36.07 -10.81
CA GLU A 338 -2.24 36.34 -12.20
C GLU A 338 -1.41 35.19 -12.78
N ARG A 339 -0.42 34.69 -12.04
CA ARG A 339 0.38 33.54 -12.49
C ARG A 339 -0.46 32.28 -12.66
N ALA A 340 -1.38 32.00 -11.72
CA ALA A 340 -2.28 30.86 -11.79
C ALA A 340 -3.20 30.94 -13.03
N LYS A 341 -3.75 32.11 -13.37
CA LYS A 341 -4.55 32.31 -14.59
C LYS A 341 -3.75 32.01 -15.85
N VAL A 342 -2.51 32.51 -15.94
CA VAL A 342 -1.62 32.24 -17.09
C VAL A 342 -1.39 30.74 -17.23
N ILE A 343 -1.02 30.05 -16.15
CA ILE A 343 -0.81 28.59 -16.16
C ILE A 343 -2.10 27.84 -16.56
N LEU A 344 -3.26 28.22 -16.02
CA LEU A 344 -4.54 27.60 -16.34
C LEU A 344 -4.95 27.82 -17.81
N SER A 345 -4.63 28.98 -18.38
CA SER A 345 -4.85 29.25 -19.81
C SER A 345 -3.97 28.34 -20.69
N HIS A 346 -2.69 28.16 -20.33
CA HIS A 346 -1.76 27.26 -21.02
C HIS A 346 -2.17 25.80 -20.94
N LEU A 347 -2.60 25.33 -19.76
CA LEU A 347 -3.10 23.97 -19.59
C LEU A 347 -4.41 23.72 -20.35
N SER A 348 -5.10 24.76 -20.80
CA SER A 348 -6.35 24.65 -21.56
C SER A 348 -6.12 24.55 -23.08
N ASP A 349 -4.98 25.01 -23.60
CA ASP A 349 -4.63 24.93 -25.02
C ASP A 349 -3.24 24.31 -25.25
N PRO A 350 -3.15 23.07 -25.78
CA PRO A 350 -1.90 22.35 -25.98
C PRO A 350 -0.88 23.02 -26.92
N ARG A 351 -1.28 24.06 -27.66
CA ARG A 351 -0.44 24.77 -28.63
C ARG A 351 0.44 25.86 -28.00
N HIS A 352 0.20 26.22 -26.74
CA HIS A 352 0.87 27.33 -26.06
C HIS A 352 2.08 26.93 -25.17
N ASN A 353 2.75 25.80 -25.45
CA ASN A 353 3.83 25.25 -24.62
C ASN A 353 5.13 26.08 -24.55
N ALA A 354 5.23 27.23 -25.21
CA ALA A 354 6.48 27.97 -25.39
C ALA A 354 6.85 28.92 -24.23
N THR A 355 5.92 29.32 -23.36
CA THR A 355 6.13 30.42 -22.37
C THR A 355 6.38 29.97 -20.93
N LEU A 356 6.08 28.71 -20.57
CA LEU A 356 6.34 28.17 -19.23
C LEU A 356 7.84 28.17 -18.82
N PRO A 357 8.82 27.92 -19.72
CA PRO A 357 10.24 27.93 -19.36
C PRO A 357 10.82 29.32 -19.02
N SER A 358 10.09 30.41 -19.30
CA SER A 358 10.58 31.79 -19.17
C SER A 358 10.11 32.50 -17.89
N MET A 359 9.28 31.88 -17.06
CA MET A 359 8.77 32.57 -15.87
C MET A 359 9.78 32.48 -14.72
N SER A 360 10.27 33.63 -14.27
CA SER A 360 11.14 33.73 -13.08
C SER A 360 10.45 33.17 -11.82
N PRO A 361 11.21 32.65 -10.84
CA PRO A 361 10.65 32.26 -9.54
C PRO A 361 9.94 33.46 -8.92
N LEU A 362 8.70 33.26 -8.45
CA LEU A 362 7.96 34.28 -7.69
C LEU A 362 8.30 34.05 -6.22
N GLU A 363 9.12 34.92 -5.66
CA GLU A 363 9.36 34.96 -4.22
C GLU A 363 8.16 35.66 -3.58
N VAL A 364 7.40 34.91 -2.77
CA VAL A 364 6.32 35.43 -1.96
C VAL A 364 6.77 35.33 -0.53
N GLU A 365 7.04 36.47 0.11
CA GLU A 365 7.24 36.52 1.56
C GLU A 365 5.90 36.23 2.23
N VAL A 366 5.82 35.08 2.89
CA VAL A 366 4.68 34.73 3.74
C VAL A 366 5.07 35.15 5.15
N GLU A 367 4.60 36.32 5.59
CA GLU A 367 4.61 36.66 7.01
C GLU A 367 3.70 35.66 7.73
N MET A 368 4.32 34.72 8.43
CA MET A 368 3.63 33.93 9.43
C MET A 368 3.49 34.84 10.65
N ASP A 369 2.29 35.33 10.91
CA ASP A 369 1.98 35.98 12.18
C ASP A 369 2.31 34.98 13.31
N GLU A 370 3.46 35.18 13.96
CA GLU A 370 3.75 34.55 15.23
C GLU A 370 2.65 34.99 16.19
N ASP A 371 1.82 34.04 16.61
CA ASP A 371 0.74 34.21 17.56
C ASP A 371 1.34 34.80 18.86
N LYS A 372 1.39 36.13 18.94
CA LYS A 372 1.75 36.84 20.16
C LYS A 372 0.62 36.56 21.12
N GLY A 373 0.85 35.54 21.95
CA GLY A 373 0.00 35.15 23.06
C GLY A 373 -0.57 36.41 23.70
N ARG A 374 -1.90 36.51 23.63
CA ARG A 374 -2.67 37.52 24.32
C ARG A 374 -2.43 37.27 25.81
N GLU A 375 -1.46 37.96 26.41
CA GLU A 375 -1.35 38.03 27.86
C GLU A 375 -2.64 38.72 28.34
N GLU A 376 -3.60 37.92 28.79
CA GLU A 376 -4.68 38.38 29.64
C GLU A 376 -4.03 38.93 30.91
N SER A 377 -3.90 40.25 30.97
CA SER A 377 -3.62 40.95 32.20
C SER A 377 -4.85 40.84 33.09
N ASP A 378 -4.82 39.87 34.02
CA ASP A 378 -5.69 39.86 35.20
C ASP A 378 -5.38 41.11 36.04
N ASP A 379 -6.15 42.17 35.81
CA ASP A 379 -6.19 43.36 36.67
C ASP A 379 -7.19 43.08 37.81
N ASP A 380 -6.72 42.36 38.84
CA ASP A 380 -7.37 42.32 40.15
C ASP A 380 -7.16 43.68 40.84
N GLY A 381 -8.08 44.61 40.57
CA GLY A 381 -8.19 45.91 41.24
C GLY A 381 -9.12 45.85 42.46
N ASN A 382 -8.51 45.90 43.64
CA ASN A 382 -9.10 46.02 44.98
C ASN A 382 -10.03 47.24 45.18
#